data_AF-T0Y2I9-F1
#
_entry.id   AF-T0Y2I9-F1
#
_cell.length_a   1.000
_cell.length_b   1.000
_cell.length_c   1.000
_cell.angle_alpha   90.00
_cell.angle_beta   90.00
_cell.angle_gamma   90.00
#
_symmetry.space_group_name_H-M   'P 1'
#
loop_
_entity.id
_entity.type
_entity.pdbx_description
1 polymer ?
#
loop_
_entity_poly.entity_id
_entity_poly.type
_entity_poly.pdbx_seq_one_letter_code
_entity_poly.pdbx_strand_id
1 'polypeptide(L)'
;QEIGITLERALESGDLRDAGAADEQVQQLLDYARQLEGAPRHASVHAAGVVIAPSPVWEHVPLQKMQDGSIVTQFPMTTLEELGLLKMDFLGLRTLTVVSEARRLAAAEGGPVAAMADLPPDDAKTFAMLSAGDTWGVFQLESAGMTDMLREMKPNHVEDIIAAVSLYRPGPME
;
A
#
# COMPACT_ATOMS: atom_id res chain seq x y z
N GLN A 1 -13.84 -3.33 -11.34
CA GLN A 1 -14.40 -2.48 -10.27
C GLN A 1 -13.38 -1.38 -10.01
N GLU A 2 -13.77 -0.13 -10.24
CA GLU A 2 -12.88 1.00 -10.01
C GLU A 2 -12.97 1.38 -8.52
N ILE A 3 -11.83 1.34 -7.83
CA ILE A 3 -11.76 1.69 -6.41
C ILE A 3 -11.89 3.21 -6.31
N GLY A 4 -12.86 3.71 -5.54
CA GLY A 4 -13.08 5.15 -5.35
C GLY A 4 -13.94 5.82 -6.41
N ILE A 5 -14.77 5.08 -7.15
CA ILE A 5 -15.79 5.66 -8.03
C ILE A 5 -16.77 6.51 -7.21
N THR A 6 -17.07 7.72 -7.68
CA THR A 6 -18.09 8.59 -7.07
C THR A 6 -19.48 8.16 -7.52
N LEU A 7 -20.50 8.53 -6.74
CA LEU A 7 -21.90 8.25 -7.07
C LEU A 7 -22.30 8.91 -8.39
N GLU A 8 -21.75 10.09 -8.69
CA GLU A 8 -21.94 10.77 -9.98
C GLU A 8 -21.41 9.92 -11.15
N ARG A 9 -20.17 9.43 -11.08
CA ARG A 9 -19.60 8.54 -12.11
C ARG A 9 -20.35 7.20 -12.20
N ALA A 10 -20.80 6.65 -11.08
CA ALA A 10 -21.55 5.40 -11.06
C ALA A 10 -22.94 5.51 -11.73
N LEU A 11 -23.50 6.71 -11.78
CA LEU A 11 -24.77 6.97 -12.47
C LEU A 11 -24.59 7.12 -14.00
N GLU A 12 -23.39 7.42 -14.48
CA GLU A 12 -23.08 7.51 -15.91
C GLU A 12 -23.13 6.14 -16.61
N SER A 13 -22.88 5.04 -15.88
CA SER A 13 -22.92 3.68 -16.44
C SER A 13 -24.33 3.14 -16.73
N GLY A 14 -25.38 3.90 -16.39
CA GLY A 14 -26.78 3.59 -16.73
C GLY A 14 -27.50 2.70 -15.71
N ASP A 15 -26.92 1.55 -15.35
CA ASP A 15 -27.58 0.55 -14.50
C ASP A 15 -28.11 1.11 -13.16
N LEU A 16 -27.30 1.93 -12.48
CA LEU A 16 -27.67 2.51 -11.19
C LEU A 16 -28.75 3.60 -11.33
N ARG A 17 -28.71 4.36 -12.43
CA ARG A 17 -29.71 5.39 -12.74
C ARG A 17 -31.05 4.74 -13.06
N ASP A 18 -31.03 3.68 -13.84
CA ASP A 18 -32.23 2.97 -14.28
C ASP A 18 -32.89 2.26 -13.08
N ALA A 19 -32.09 1.71 -12.15
CA ALA A 19 -32.57 1.17 -10.88
C ALA A 19 -33.23 2.24 -9.99
N GLY A 20 -32.65 3.44 -9.90
CA GLY A 20 -33.26 4.58 -9.21
C GLY A 20 -34.58 5.01 -9.86
N ALA A 21 -34.65 5.05 -11.18
CA ALA A 21 -35.87 5.40 -11.90
C ALA A 21 -36.99 4.36 -11.76
N ALA A 22 -36.64 3.08 -11.56
CA ALA A 22 -37.60 1.98 -11.47
C ALA A 22 -38.22 1.81 -10.07
N ASP A 23 -37.56 2.29 -9.01
CA ASP A 23 -37.99 2.09 -7.62
C ASP A 23 -37.77 3.37 -6.78
N GLU A 24 -38.86 3.93 -6.25
CA GLU A 24 -38.83 5.13 -5.41
C GLU A 24 -37.97 4.96 -4.15
N GLN A 25 -37.90 3.75 -3.58
CA GLN A 25 -37.04 3.49 -2.42
C GLN A 25 -35.56 3.55 -2.80
N VAL A 26 -35.21 3.08 -4.00
CA VAL A 26 -33.85 3.16 -4.53
C VAL A 26 -33.48 4.61 -4.83
N GLN A 27 -34.40 5.37 -5.45
CA GLN A 27 -34.18 6.81 -5.67
C GLN A 27 -33.92 7.55 -4.37
N GLN A 28 -34.73 7.28 -3.34
CA GLN A 28 -34.57 7.91 -2.03
C GLN A 28 -33.23 7.53 -1.37
N LEU A 29 -32.81 6.27 -1.50
CA LEU A 29 -31.49 5.83 -1.03
C LEU A 29 -30.35 6.57 -1.74
N LEU A 30 -30.43 6.73 -3.06
CA LEU A 30 -29.42 7.45 -3.85
C LEU A 30 -29.33 8.92 -3.43
N ASP A 31 -30.46 9.57 -3.15
CA ASP A 31 -30.48 10.96 -2.72
C ASP A 31 -29.86 11.14 -1.31
N TYR A 32 -30.12 10.21 -0.39
CA TYR A 32 -29.42 10.19 0.90
C TYR A 32 -27.92 9.89 0.74
N ALA A 33 -27.56 8.94 -0.14
CA ALA A 33 -26.17 8.60 -0.39
C ALA A 33 -25.37 9.78 -0.95
N ARG A 34 -25.95 10.58 -1.87
CA ARG A 34 -25.32 11.81 -2.39
C ARG A 34 -25.01 12.82 -1.29
N GLN A 35 -25.90 12.97 -0.30
CA GLN A 35 -25.69 13.91 0.80
C GLN A 35 -24.61 13.43 1.78
N LEU A 36 -24.38 12.12 1.87
CA LEU A 36 -23.43 11.49 2.78
C LEU A 36 -22.09 11.15 2.11
N GLU A 37 -21.98 11.27 0.79
CA GLU A 37 -20.75 11.00 0.06
C GLU A 37 -19.65 11.99 0.49
N GLY A 38 -18.48 11.46 0.86
CA GLY A 38 -17.37 12.26 1.39
C GLY A 38 -17.50 12.66 2.86
N ALA A 39 -18.60 12.32 3.54
CA ALA A 39 -18.74 12.59 4.97
C ALA A 39 -17.71 11.79 5.80
N PRO A 40 -17.01 12.41 6.76
CA PRO A 40 -16.12 11.69 7.66
C PRO A 40 -16.88 10.67 8.49
N ARG A 41 -16.43 9.41 8.49
CA ARG A 41 -17.10 8.33 9.22
C ARG A 41 -16.56 8.16 10.64
N HIS A 42 -15.23 7.99 10.76
CA HIS A 42 -14.53 7.82 12.04
C HIS A 42 -13.13 8.42 11.94
N ALA A 43 -12.59 8.88 13.08
CA ALA A 43 -11.17 9.16 13.20
C ALA A 43 -10.41 7.82 13.14
N SER A 44 -9.71 7.56 12.03
CA SER A 44 -8.78 6.44 11.91
C SER A 44 -7.35 6.93 12.05
N VAL A 45 -6.49 6.07 12.58
CA VAL A 45 -5.05 6.37 12.70
C VAL A 45 -4.39 6.09 11.37
N HIS A 46 -3.56 7.01 10.88
CA HIS A 46 -2.68 6.72 9.75
C HIS A 46 -1.67 5.66 10.21
N ALA A 47 -1.77 4.45 9.65
CA ALA A 47 -1.10 3.25 10.17
C ALA A 47 0.44 3.36 10.28
N ALA A 48 1.06 4.36 9.66
CA ALA A 48 2.50 4.59 9.70
C ALA A 48 2.93 5.97 10.27
N GLY A 49 2.00 6.91 10.43
CA GLY A 49 2.36 8.32 10.61
C GLY A 49 2.68 8.68 12.06
N VAL A 50 3.89 9.15 12.32
CA VAL A 50 4.34 9.65 13.63
C VAL A 50 4.74 11.12 13.50
N VAL A 51 4.31 11.93 14.47
CA VAL A 51 4.61 13.37 14.51
C VAL A 51 5.60 13.66 15.64
N ILE A 52 6.62 14.45 15.34
CA ILE A 52 7.67 14.86 16.27
C ILE A 52 7.64 16.39 16.38
N ALA A 53 7.54 16.89 17.60
CA ALA A 53 7.51 18.31 17.91
C ALA A 53 8.72 18.69 18.80
N PRO A 54 9.20 19.95 18.74
CA PRO A 54 10.35 20.42 19.53
C PRO A 54 10.03 20.63 21.02
N SER A 55 8.75 20.75 21.36
CA SER A 55 8.22 20.81 22.72
C SER A 55 7.02 19.84 22.84
N PRO A 56 6.38 19.69 24.00
CA PRO A 56 5.27 18.76 24.15
C PRO A 56 4.19 18.93 23.07
N VAL A 57 3.79 17.82 22.43
CA VAL A 57 2.95 17.84 21.22
C VAL A 57 1.61 18.57 21.43
N TRP A 58 1.04 18.49 22.63
CA TRP A 58 -0.22 19.17 22.98
C TRP A 58 -0.14 20.70 23.01
N GLU A 59 1.06 21.29 23.00
CA GLU A 59 1.25 22.73 22.84
C GLU A 59 1.03 23.19 21.40
N HIS A 60 1.12 22.27 20.42
CA HIS A 60 1.03 22.57 19.00
C HIS A 60 -0.29 22.08 18.39
N VAL A 61 -0.77 20.89 18.80
CA VAL A 61 -1.92 20.24 18.18
C VAL A 61 -2.82 19.53 19.21
N PRO A 62 -4.14 19.52 19.00
CA PRO A 62 -5.05 18.75 19.83
C PRO A 62 -4.80 17.24 19.70
N LEU A 63 -4.78 16.56 20.83
CA LEU A 63 -4.55 15.12 20.93
C LEU A 63 -5.82 14.35 21.31
N GLN A 64 -5.89 13.09 20.92
CA GLN A 64 -6.95 12.15 21.29
C GLN A 64 -6.33 10.84 21.75
N LYS A 65 -6.91 10.24 22.79
CA LYS A 65 -6.58 8.87 23.21
C LYS A 65 -7.56 7.89 22.56
N MET A 66 -7.03 6.89 21.86
CA MET A 66 -7.80 5.84 21.21
C MET A 66 -8.14 4.71 22.20
N GLN A 67 -9.03 3.81 21.79
CA GLN A 67 -9.49 2.69 22.63
C GLN A 67 -8.35 1.71 22.98
N ASP A 68 -7.40 1.52 22.08
CA ASP A 68 -6.20 0.70 22.28
C ASP A 68 -5.12 1.38 23.15
N GLY A 69 -5.38 2.61 23.61
CA GLY A 69 -4.48 3.40 24.44
C GLY A 69 -3.49 4.27 23.66
N SER A 70 -3.44 4.18 22.33
CA SER A 70 -2.58 5.04 21.51
C SER A 70 -3.00 6.51 21.59
N ILE A 71 -2.03 7.40 21.42
CA ILE A 71 -2.26 8.86 21.39
C ILE A 71 -2.08 9.33 19.95
N VAL A 72 -3.09 10.01 19.42
CA VAL A 72 -3.14 10.47 18.04
C VAL A 72 -3.46 11.96 17.97
N THR A 73 -3.03 12.62 16.89
CA THR A 73 -3.43 13.99 16.60
C THR A 73 -4.85 14.03 16.08
N GLN A 74 -5.64 15.04 16.44
CA GLN A 74 -6.98 15.21 15.88
C GLN A 74 -6.97 15.90 14.50
N PHE A 75 -5.87 16.54 14.14
CA PHE A 75 -5.70 17.14 12.82
C PHE A 75 -5.29 16.11 11.77
N PRO A 76 -5.78 16.27 10.52
CA PRO A 76 -5.34 15.44 9.41
C PRO A 76 -3.89 15.77 9.01
N MET A 77 -3.29 14.85 8.26
CA MET A 77 -1.89 14.93 7.81
C MET A 77 -1.55 16.28 7.16
N THR A 78 -2.38 16.77 6.25
CA THR A 78 -2.13 18.03 5.52
C THR A 78 -1.99 19.23 6.46
N THR A 79 -2.86 19.33 7.46
CA THR A 79 -2.81 20.41 8.45
C THR A 79 -1.56 20.32 9.33
N LEU A 80 -1.09 19.11 9.67
CA LEU A 80 0.12 18.93 10.47
C LEU A 80 1.38 19.38 9.72
N GLU A 81 1.43 19.11 8.41
CA GLU A 81 2.51 19.56 7.53
C GLU A 81 2.52 21.08 7.37
N GLU A 82 1.34 21.69 7.19
CA GLU A 82 1.18 23.15 7.14
C GLU A 82 1.62 23.86 8.43
N LEU A 83 1.45 23.21 9.59
CA LEU A 83 1.93 23.69 10.89
C LEU A 83 3.46 23.55 11.06
N GLY A 84 4.15 22.95 10.08
CA GLY A 84 5.60 22.79 10.11
C GLY A 84 6.09 21.72 11.08
N LEU A 85 5.23 20.79 11.49
CA LEU A 85 5.63 19.68 12.36
C LEU A 85 6.35 18.60 11.57
N LEU A 86 7.37 17.99 12.19
CA LEU A 86 8.12 16.91 11.57
C LEU A 86 7.26 15.65 11.56
N LYS A 87 6.97 15.14 10.36
CA LYS A 87 6.31 13.86 10.14
C LYS A 87 7.34 12.80 9.75
N MET A 88 7.25 11.62 10.37
CA MET A 88 7.98 10.42 9.96
C MET A 88 7.02 9.26 9.77
N ASP A 89 7.19 8.51 8.68
CA ASP A 89 6.41 7.30 8.44
C ASP A 89 7.19 6.05 8.86
N PHE A 90 6.61 5.27 9.78
CA PHE A 90 7.11 3.98 10.24
C PHE A 90 6.24 2.87 9.66
N LEU A 91 6.68 2.29 8.54
CA LEU A 91 5.93 1.27 7.84
C LEU A 91 6.27 -0.13 8.38
N GLY A 92 5.24 -0.87 8.80
CA GLY A 92 5.36 -2.29 9.12
C GLY A 92 5.37 -3.14 7.86
N LEU A 93 6.54 -3.35 7.24
CA LEU A 93 6.65 -4.14 6.02
C LEU A 93 6.78 -5.63 6.34
N ARG A 94 5.73 -6.42 6.05
CA ARG A 94 5.68 -7.88 6.29
C ARG A 94 6.89 -8.62 5.70
N THR A 95 7.38 -8.17 4.55
CA THR A 95 8.56 -8.72 3.88
C THR A 95 9.79 -8.73 4.79
N LEU A 96 10.01 -7.67 5.59
CA LEU A 96 11.15 -7.60 6.51
C LEU A 96 11.04 -8.65 7.62
N THR A 97 9.82 -8.89 8.14
CA THR A 97 9.56 -9.96 9.11
C THR A 97 9.84 -11.34 8.51
N VAL A 98 9.38 -11.58 7.26
CA VAL A 98 9.63 -12.85 6.55
C VAL A 98 11.12 -13.09 6.34
N VAL A 99 11.87 -12.08 5.89
CA VAL A 99 13.31 -12.19 5.68
C VAL A 99 14.05 -12.41 7.00
N SER A 100 13.66 -11.72 8.07
CA SER A 100 14.23 -11.93 9.40
C SER A 100 14.05 -13.38 9.87
N GLU A 101 12.86 -13.94 9.69
CA GLU A 101 12.55 -15.30 10.10
C GLU A 101 13.25 -16.34 9.21
N ALA A 102 13.29 -16.12 7.89
CA ALA A 102 14.03 -16.97 6.97
C ALA A 102 15.51 -17.06 7.33
N ARG A 103 16.15 -15.93 7.69
CA ARG A 103 17.54 -15.91 8.16
C ARG A 103 17.72 -16.66 9.47
N ARG A 104 16.78 -16.52 10.40
CA ARG A 104 16.80 -17.23 11.70
C ARG A 104 16.74 -18.75 11.49
N LEU A 105 15.86 -19.22 10.61
CA LEU A 105 15.69 -20.64 10.29
C LEU A 105 16.91 -21.18 9.53
N ALA A 106 17.41 -20.45 8.53
CA ALA A 106 18.62 -20.84 7.80
C ALA A 106 19.83 -20.98 8.74
N ALA A 107 20.00 -20.07 9.70
CA ALA A 107 21.06 -20.15 10.70
C ALA A 107 20.93 -21.40 11.59
N ALA A 108 19.71 -21.77 11.99
CA ALA A 108 19.47 -22.93 12.84
C ALA A 108 19.82 -24.26 12.13
N GLU A 109 19.67 -24.31 10.80
CA GLU A 109 20.03 -25.46 9.96
C GLU A 109 21.50 -25.45 9.50
N GLY A 110 22.33 -24.52 10.02
CA GLY A 110 23.75 -24.39 9.65
C GLY A 110 23.99 -23.73 8.29
N GLY A 111 22.98 -23.06 7.73
CA GLY A 111 23.08 -22.31 6.49
C GLY A 111 23.81 -20.96 6.65
N PRO A 112 24.11 -20.29 5.52
CA PRO A 112 24.83 -19.02 5.52
C PRO A 112 23.99 -17.89 6.14
N VAL A 113 24.57 -17.16 7.09
CA VAL A 113 23.95 -16.02 7.78
C VAL A 113 24.56 -14.71 7.29
N ALA A 114 24.63 -14.53 5.98
CA ALA A 114 25.13 -13.28 5.40
C ALA A 114 24.28 -12.09 5.91
N ALA A 115 24.90 -10.93 6.11
CA ALA A 115 24.15 -9.70 6.24
C ALA A 115 23.48 -9.40 4.89
N MET A 116 22.27 -8.83 4.90
CA MET A 116 21.58 -8.52 3.64
C MET A 116 22.38 -7.54 2.77
N ALA A 117 23.17 -6.66 3.39
CA ALA A 117 24.02 -5.70 2.71
C ALA A 117 25.20 -6.35 1.96
N ASP A 118 25.53 -7.60 2.28
CA ASP A 118 26.68 -8.32 1.71
C ASP A 118 26.26 -9.29 0.60
N LEU A 119 24.96 -9.36 0.26
CA LEU A 119 24.48 -10.25 -0.79
C LEU A 119 24.93 -9.75 -2.17
N PRO A 120 25.46 -10.64 -3.04
CA PRO A 120 25.85 -10.25 -4.39
C PRO A 120 24.61 -9.84 -5.20
N PRO A 121 24.64 -8.71 -5.92
CA PRO A 121 23.51 -8.24 -6.70
C PRO A 121 23.29 -9.05 -7.99
N ASP A 122 24.25 -9.88 -8.39
CA ASP A 122 24.33 -10.58 -9.67
C ASP A 122 24.27 -12.12 -9.53
N ASP A 123 23.63 -12.64 -8.48
CA ASP A 123 23.50 -14.08 -8.28
C ASP A 123 22.69 -14.76 -9.40
N ALA A 124 23.39 -15.52 -10.25
CA ALA A 124 22.81 -16.17 -11.43
C ALA A 124 21.66 -17.13 -11.09
N LYS A 125 21.66 -17.77 -9.91
CA LYS A 125 20.59 -18.68 -9.51
C LYS A 125 19.30 -17.93 -9.21
N THR A 126 19.40 -16.78 -8.56
CA THR A 126 18.27 -15.88 -8.30
C THR A 126 17.62 -15.44 -9.61
N PHE A 127 18.42 -14.99 -10.57
CA PHE A 127 17.91 -14.56 -11.88
C PHE A 127 17.34 -15.70 -12.73
N ALA A 128 17.93 -16.90 -12.65
CA ALA A 128 17.37 -18.08 -13.32
C ALA A 128 15.99 -18.48 -12.75
N MET A 129 15.81 -18.41 -11.43
CA MET A 129 14.52 -18.64 -10.76
C MET A 129 13.47 -17.62 -11.21
N LEU A 130 13.83 -16.33 -11.23
CA LEU A 130 12.92 -15.27 -11.70
C LEU A 130 12.56 -15.43 -13.18
N SER A 131 13.53 -15.79 -14.03
CA SER A 131 13.32 -16.04 -15.47
C SER A 131 12.46 -17.28 -15.74
N ALA A 132 12.39 -18.24 -14.82
CA ALA A 132 11.45 -19.37 -14.88
C ALA A 132 10.02 -18.96 -14.47
N GLY A 133 9.86 -17.78 -13.87
CA GLY A 133 8.61 -17.32 -13.28
C GLY A 133 8.27 -18.02 -11.97
N ASP A 134 9.28 -18.47 -11.22
CA ASP A 134 9.13 -19.00 -9.86
C ASP A 134 9.08 -17.82 -8.87
N THR A 135 8.04 -16.99 -8.98
CA THR A 135 7.89 -15.71 -8.28
C THR A 135 6.97 -15.79 -7.05
N TRP A 136 6.48 -16.98 -6.71
CA TRP A 136 5.58 -17.15 -5.58
C TRP A 136 6.28 -16.80 -4.26
N GLY A 137 5.71 -15.84 -3.51
CA GLY A 137 6.32 -15.31 -2.30
C GLY A 137 7.50 -14.36 -2.52
N VAL A 138 7.75 -13.92 -3.76
CA VAL A 138 8.77 -12.92 -4.08
C VAL A 138 8.14 -11.53 -4.05
N PHE A 139 8.53 -10.72 -3.05
CA PHE A 139 7.99 -9.39 -2.83
C PHE A 139 7.95 -8.53 -4.10
N GLN A 140 6.82 -7.88 -4.34
CA GLN A 140 6.48 -7.06 -5.54
C GLN A 140 6.29 -7.83 -6.86
N LEU A 141 6.68 -9.10 -6.94
CA LEU A 141 6.75 -9.84 -8.21
C LEU A 141 5.71 -10.97 -8.36
N GLU A 142 4.76 -11.08 -7.42
CA GLU A 142 3.87 -12.24 -7.31
C GLU A 142 2.66 -12.23 -8.26
N SER A 143 2.35 -11.10 -8.90
CA SER A 143 1.16 -11.03 -9.77
C SER A 143 1.35 -11.88 -11.03
N ALA A 144 0.25 -12.40 -11.58
CA ALA A 144 0.31 -13.28 -12.75
C ALA A 144 0.99 -12.57 -13.95
N GLY A 145 0.58 -11.35 -14.27
CA GLY A 145 1.18 -10.64 -15.41
C GLY A 145 2.61 -10.15 -15.14
N MET A 146 2.98 -9.87 -13.89
CA MET A 146 4.40 -9.60 -13.57
C MET A 146 5.24 -10.87 -13.76
N THR A 147 4.73 -12.01 -13.32
CA THR A 147 5.38 -13.32 -13.51
C THR A 147 5.61 -13.61 -15.00
N ASP A 148 4.61 -13.38 -15.84
CA ASP A 148 4.72 -13.59 -17.28
C ASP A 148 5.71 -12.60 -17.93
N MET A 149 5.67 -11.33 -17.52
CA MET A 149 6.65 -10.33 -17.96
C MET A 149 8.09 -10.77 -17.64
N LEU A 150 8.35 -11.28 -16.43
CA LEU A 150 9.68 -11.74 -16.03
C LEU A 150 10.15 -12.96 -16.85
N ARG A 151 9.24 -13.88 -17.21
CA ARG A 151 9.57 -15.03 -18.09
C ARG A 151 9.97 -14.60 -19.50
N GLU A 152 9.34 -13.56 -20.02
CA GLU A 152 9.65 -13.01 -21.34
C GLU A 152 10.94 -12.18 -21.32
N MET A 153 11.08 -11.31 -20.32
CA MET A 153 12.22 -10.40 -20.17
C MET A 153 13.53 -11.13 -19.82
N LYS A 154 13.44 -12.23 -19.05
CA LYS A 154 14.58 -13.02 -18.56
C LYS A 154 15.66 -12.14 -17.89
N PRO A 155 15.32 -11.50 -16.75
CA PRO A 155 16.24 -10.59 -16.07
C PRO A 155 17.57 -11.27 -15.75
N ASN A 156 18.67 -10.55 -15.89
CA ASN A 156 19.99 -11.01 -15.49
C ASN A 156 20.73 -10.04 -14.55
N HIS A 157 20.17 -8.84 -14.32
CA HIS A 157 20.67 -7.86 -13.36
C HIS A 157 19.52 -7.19 -12.59
N VAL A 158 19.84 -6.52 -11.47
CA VAL A 158 18.83 -5.86 -10.60
C VAL A 158 18.10 -4.75 -11.34
N GLU A 159 18.78 -4.07 -12.26
CA GLU A 159 18.24 -3.00 -13.10
C GLU A 159 17.02 -3.47 -13.91
N ASP A 160 17.00 -4.73 -14.34
CA ASP A 160 15.85 -5.30 -15.06
C ASP A 160 14.63 -5.43 -14.14
N ILE A 161 14.83 -5.78 -12.87
CA ILE A 161 13.76 -5.86 -11.87
C ILE A 161 13.21 -4.47 -11.56
N ILE A 162 14.09 -3.47 -11.46
CA ILE A 162 13.70 -2.06 -11.30
C ILE A 162 12.84 -1.62 -12.49
N ALA A 163 13.25 -1.96 -13.71
CA ALA A 163 12.49 -1.66 -14.92
C ALA A 163 11.13 -2.38 -14.92
N ALA A 164 11.09 -3.67 -14.59
CA ALA A 164 9.86 -4.45 -14.54
C ALA A 164 8.83 -3.85 -13.57
N VAL A 165 9.23 -3.57 -12.33
CA VAL A 165 8.35 -2.96 -11.32
C VAL A 165 7.90 -1.55 -11.70
N SER A 166 8.72 -0.82 -12.47
CA SER A 166 8.39 0.54 -12.93
C SER A 166 7.41 0.53 -14.10
N LEU A 167 7.57 -0.39 -15.04
CA LEU A 167 6.75 -0.53 -16.25
C LEU A 167 5.43 -1.25 -15.99
N TYR A 168 5.38 -2.16 -15.01
CA TYR A 168 4.17 -2.87 -14.61
C TYR A 168 3.31 -2.03 -13.65
N ARG A 169 2.90 -0.84 -14.10
CA ARG A 169 1.93 0.03 -13.42
C ARG A 169 0.79 0.37 -14.37
N PRO A 170 -0.44 0.60 -13.89
CA PRO A 170 -1.53 1.10 -14.73
C PRO A 170 -1.12 2.45 -15.33
N GLY A 171 -1.00 2.52 -16.66
CA GLY A 171 -0.45 3.66 -17.41
C GLY A 171 0.52 3.23 -18.52
N PRO A 172 1.79 2.91 -18.22
CA PRO A 172 2.80 2.50 -19.22
C PRO A 172 2.58 1.15 -19.91
N MET A 173 1.59 0.34 -19.49
CA MET A 173 1.21 -0.92 -20.16
C MET A 173 0.14 -0.74 -21.26
N GLU A 174 -0.30 0.49 -21.54
CA GLU A 174 -1.13 0.83 -22.71
C GLU A 174 -0.30 1.27 -23.92
#